data_AF-A0A399DT59-F1
#
_entry.id   AF-A0A399DT59-F1
#
_cell.length_a   1.000
_cell.length_b   1.000
_cell.length_c   1.000
_cell.angle_alpha   90.00
_cell.angle_beta   90.00
_cell.angle_gamma   90.00
#
_symmetry.space_group_name_H-M   'P 1'
#
loop_
_entity.id
_entity.type
_entity.pdbx_description
1 polymer ?
#
loop_
_entity_poly.entity_id
_entity_poly.type
_entity_poly.pdbx_seq_one_letter_code
_entity_poly.pdbx_strand_id
1 'polypeptide(L)'
;MGLQLKPSLPPANEAEDRALERLAGFMGERYSAFEGLYARLKSSATRGGADFQYSLSALSQQDIGTNTQICLWLKEAGLLRNYSYSNKQRRIYARPSNEGKHLNFLTGGWFERFVRQRVQLSLRRRNVAHDLEANPHILYPNGDRFEVDLLVRTANRFLLVECKTGEFDEALDRHQRIASDLRIPAKQVLYVLLGIPEPVLDELSGQWGFTFANEKTIDEQLEAVLV
;
A
#
# COMPACT_ATOMS: atom_id res chain seq x y z
N MET A 1 -17.65 -27.64 7.49
CA MET A 1 -16.40 -26.92 7.79
C MET A 1 -16.67 -25.43 7.70
N GLY A 2 -16.24 -24.64 8.69
CA GLY A 2 -16.37 -23.17 8.65
C GLY A 2 -15.23 -22.50 7.89
N LEU A 3 -15.26 -21.17 7.83
CA LEU A 3 -14.16 -20.35 7.30
C LEU A 3 -12.88 -20.58 8.12
N GLN A 4 -11.72 -20.60 7.44
CA GLN A 4 -10.41 -20.70 8.10
C GLN A 4 -9.53 -19.52 7.74
N LEU A 5 -8.77 -19.01 8.71
CA LEU A 5 -7.73 -18.01 8.49
C LEU A 5 -6.39 -18.73 8.34
N LYS A 6 -5.67 -18.47 7.25
CA LYS A 6 -4.31 -18.94 7.01
C LYS A 6 -3.37 -17.73 7.05
N PRO A 7 -2.52 -17.59 8.09
CA PRO A 7 -1.52 -16.54 8.16
C PRO A 7 -0.52 -16.60 6.98
N SER A 8 0.05 -15.44 6.64
CA SER A 8 1.16 -15.38 5.70
C SER A 8 2.44 -15.92 6.34
N LEU A 9 3.39 -16.33 5.50
CA LEU A 9 4.70 -16.77 5.98
C LEU A 9 5.55 -15.56 6.39
N PRO A 10 6.38 -15.69 7.44
CA PRO A 10 7.34 -14.65 7.78
C PRO A 10 8.29 -14.37 6.61
N PRO A 11 8.85 -13.15 6.51
CA PRO A 11 9.79 -12.82 5.45
C PRO A 11 11.02 -13.71 5.54
N ALA A 12 11.48 -14.21 4.38
CA ALA A 12 12.67 -15.06 4.31
C ALA A 12 13.97 -14.34 4.70
N ASN A 13 14.00 -13.01 4.58
CA ASN A 13 15.13 -12.15 4.93
C ASN A 13 14.65 -10.90 5.66
N GLU A 14 14.83 -10.86 6.98
CA GLU A 14 14.38 -9.74 7.81
C GLU A 14 15.09 -8.42 7.52
N ALA A 15 16.37 -8.45 7.14
CA ALA A 15 17.13 -7.21 6.88
C ALA A 15 16.65 -6.53 5.59
N GLU A 16 16.38 -7.33 4.56
CA GLU A 16 15.75 -6.86 3.33
C GLU A 16 14.33 -6.34 3.61
N ASP A 17 13.54 -7.05 4.41
CA ASP A 17 12.17 -6.64 4.75
C ASP A 17 12.15 -5.29 5.49
N ARG A 18 13.02 -5.09 6.49
CA ARG A 18 13.17 -3.80 7.19
C ARG A 18 13.59 -2.65 6.26
N ALA A 19 14.45 -2.92 5.28
CA ALA A 19 14.84 -1.92 4.30
C ALA A 19 13.65 -1.53 3.40
N LEU A 20 12.86 -2.50 2.97
CA LEU A 20 11.63 -2.27 2.20
C LEU A 20 10.56 -1.55 3.00
N GLU A 21 10.41 -1.85 4.30
CA GLU A 21 9.54 -1.10 5.20
C GLU A 21 9.94 0.37 5.29
N ARG A 22 11.23 0.66 5.52
CA ARG A 22 11.73 2.03 5.58
C ARG A 22 11.49 2.79 4.26
N LEU A 23 11.72 2.12 3.14
CA LEU A 23 11.48 2.69 1.81
C LEU A 23 9.99 2.99 1.60
N ALA A 24 9.11 2.03 1.91
CA ALA A 24 7.65 2.21 1.84
C ALA A 24 7.17 3.38 2.70
N GLY A 25 7.66 3.48 3.94
CA GLY A 25 7.37 4.59 4.85
C GLY A 25 7.73 5.94 4.23
N PHE A 26 8.96 6.04 3.71
CA PHE A 26 9.44 7.26 3.08
C PHE A 26 8.68 7.64 1.81
N MET A 27 8.28 6.65 1.00
CA MET A 27 7.45 6.84 -0.20
C MET A 27 6.05 7.35 0.16
N GLY A 28 5.38 6.75 1.14
CA GLY A 28 4.03 7.15 1.53
C GLY A 28 3.96 8.54 2.15
N GLU A 29 4.88 8.86 3.05
CA GLU A 29 4.97 10.20 3.67
C GLU A 29 5.22 11.34 2.67
N ARG A 30 5.78 11.02 1.49
CA ARG A 30 6.18 12.00 0.47
C ARG A 30 5.54 11.73 -0.87
N TYR A 31 4.38 11.08 -0.87
CA TYR A 31 3.74 10.63 -2.09
C TYR A 31 3.45 11.77 -3.06
N SER A 32 3.03 12.94 -2.57
CA SER A 32 2.78 14.13 -3.42
C SER A 32 4.00 14.57 -4.24
N ALA A 33 5.22 14.40 -3.72
CA ALA A 33 6.44 14.68 -4.45
C ALA A 33 6.81 13.56 -5.44
N PHE A 34 6.36 12.33 -5.17
CA PHE A 34 6.77 11.11 -5.87
C PHE A 34 5.74 10.61 -6.89
N GLU A 35 4.47 11.03 -6.84
CA GLU A 35 3.35 10.49 -7.62
C GLU A 35 3.65 10.38 -9.13
N GLY A 36 4.26 11.41 -9.72
CA GLY A 36 4.56 11.44 -11.15
C GLY A 36 5.66 10.45 -11.54
N LEU A 37 6.66 10.27 -10.67
CA LEU A 37 7.70 9.27 -10.86
C LEU A 37 7.14 7.85 -10.63
N TYR A 38 6.31 7.69 -9.59
CA TYR A 38 5.65 6.42 -9.29
C TYR A 38 4.81 5.93 -10.47
N ALA A 39 4.03 6.81 -11.10
CA ALA A 39 3.24 6.47 -12.27
C ALA A 39 4.12 5.91 -13.40
N ARG A 40 5.30 6.48 -13.65
CA ARG A 40 6.26 5.96 -14.64
C ARG A 40 6.86 4.63 -14.23
N LEU A 41 7.25 4.51 -12.96
CA LEU A 41 7.84 3.31 -12.38
C LEU A 41 6.87 2.12 -12.43
N LYS A 42 5.66 2.28 -11.89
CA LYS A 42 4.60 1.26 -11.89
C LYS A 42 4.25 0.85 -13.31
N SER A 43 4.03 1.83 -14.20
CA SER A 43 3.71 1.57 -15.60
C SER A 43 4.82 0.79 -16.33
N SER A 44 6.09 1.08 -16.02
CA SER A 44 7.21 0.31 -16.56
C SER A 44 7.30 -1.10 -15.97
N ALA A 45 7.13 -1.24 -14.65
CA ALA A 45 7.17 -2.53 -13.96
C ALA A 45 6.09 -3.49 -14.50
N THR A 46 4.84 -3.00 -14.66
CA THR A 46 3.73 -3.78 -15.22
C THR A 46 3.97 -4.21 -16.66
N ARG A 47 4.76 -3.46 -17.44
CA ARG A 47 5.13 -3.80 -18.83
C ARG A 47 6.45 -4.58 -18.94
N GLY A 48 6.80 -5.36 -17.92
CA GLY A 48 7.97 -6.25 -17.96
C GLY A 48 9.31 -5.58 -17.68
N GLY A 49 9.32 -4.39 -17.05
CA GLY A 49 10.54 -3.73 -16.61
C GLY A 49 11.30 -3.03 -17.76
N ALA A 50 10.59 -2.23 -18.54
CA ALA A 50 11.17 -1.41 -19.60
C ALA A 50 11.99 -0.23 -19.04
N ASP A 51 12.85 0.36 -19.88
CA ASP A 51 13.51 1.60 -19.49
C ASP A 51 12.47 2.73 -19.47
N PHE A 52 12.59 3.61 -18.49
CA PHE A 52 11.76 4.81 -18.42
C PHE A 52 12.60 6.04 -18.07
N GLN A 53 12.03 7.20 -18.37
CA GLN A 53 12.58 8.49 -18.01
C GLN A 53 11.53 9.35 -17.33
N TYR A 54 11.97 10.22 -16.44
CA TYR A 54 11.10 11.16 -15.74
C TYR A 54 11.76 12.53 -15.62
N SER A 55 11.05 13.57 -16.07
CA SER A 55 11.54 14.95 -16.00
C SER A 55 11.24 15.54 -14.63
N LEU A 56 12.25 16.15 -14.04
CA LEU A 56 12.21 16.85 -12.74
C LEU A 56 12.24 18.37 -12.93
N SER A 57 12.07 18.87 -14.16
CA SER A 57 12.22 20.29 -14.50
C SER A 57 11.17 21.17 -13.83
N ALA A 58 9.97 20.65 -13.63
CA ALA A 58 8.86 21.36 -12.98
C ALA A 58 8.86 21.20 -11.44
N LEU A 59 9.74 20.37 -10.89
CA LEU A 59 9.77 20.07 -9.46
C LEU A 59 10.63 21.05 -8.67
N SER A 60 10.29 21.24 -7.39
CA SER A 60 11.13 21.97 -6.45
C SER A 60 12.47 21.25 -6.21
N GLN A 61 13.47 21.93 -5.66
CA GLN A 61 14.74 21.28 -5.29
C GLN A 61 14.55 20.20 -4.23
N GLN A 62 13.61 20.40 -3.30
CA GLN A 62 13.25 19.42 -2.29
C GLN A 62 12.64 18.16 -2.92
N ASP A 63 11.75 18.33 -3.91
CA ASP A 63 11.11 17.20 -4.59
C ASP A 63 12.10 16.46 -5.50
N ILE A 64 13.03 17.18 -6.15
CA ILE A 64 14.16 16.53 -6.85
C ILE A 64 14.94 15.64 -5.88
N GLY A 65 15.31 16.17 -4.70
CA GLY A 65 16.01 15.41 -3.67
C GLY A 65 15.22 14.16 -3.24
N THR A 66 13.91 14.31 -3.03
CA THR A 66 13.02 13.21 -2.67
C THR A 66 12.98 12.12 -3.75
N ASN A 67 12.76 12.49 -5.01
CA ASN A 67 12.67 11.55 -6.13
C ASN A 67 14.00 10.80 -6.35
N THR A 68 15.12 11.52 -6.30
CA THR A 68 16.45 10.92 -6.48
C THR A 68 16.83 10.01 -5.32
N GLN A 69 16.46 10.35 -4.08
CA GLN A 69 16.67 9.50 -2.90
C GLN A 69 15.84 8.21 -2.97
N ILE A 70 14.57 8.30 -3.39
CA ILE A 70 13.71 7.12 -3.59
C ILE A 70 14.32 6.21 -4.65
N CYS A 71 14.75 6.75 -5.80
CA CYS A 71 15.41 5.95 -6.82
C CYS A 71 16.71 5.30 -6.34
N LEU A 72 17.51 6.00 -5.53
CA LEU A 72 18.72 5.44 -4.94
C LEU A 72 18.40 4.24 -4.05
N TRP A 73 17.43 4.37 -3.14
CA TRP A 73 17.02 3.28 -2.26
C TRP A 73 16.36 2.12 -3.01
N LEU A 74 15.55 2.40 -4.04
CA LEU A 74 15.04 1.37 -4.94
C LEU A 74 16.20 0.62 -5.64
N LYS A 75 17.27 1.32 -6.03
CA LYS A 75 18.45 0.71 -6.63
C LYS A 75 19.23 -0.15 -5.64
N GLU A 76 19.45 0.35 -4.43
CA GLU A 76 20.14 -0.37 -3.34
C GLU A 76 19.37 -1.63 -2.91
N ALA A 77 18.04 -1.58 -2.92
CA ALA A 77 17.17 -2.72 -2.65
C ALA A 77 17.02 -3.71 -3.83
N GLY A 78 17.73 -3.49 -4.95
CA GLY A 78 17.65 -4.37 -6.14
C GLY A 78 16.36 -4.20 -6.96
N LEU A 79 15.46 -3.29 -6.58
CA LEU A 79 14.20 -3.01 -7.27
C LEU A 79 14.42 -2.28 -8.60
N LEU A 80 15.57 -1.64 -8.79
CA LEU A 80 16.01 -1.09 -10.08
C LEU A 80 17.24 -1.83 -10.62
N ARG A 81 17.14 -2.27 -11.88
CA ARG A 81 18.28 -2.80 -12.64
C ARG A 81 19.28 -1.71 -12.98
N ASN A 82 18.81 -0.54 -13.39
CA ASN A 82 19.64 0.65 -13.57
C ASN A 82 18.94 1.89 -13.02
N TYR A 83 19.75 2.88 -12.67
CA TYR A 83 19.32 4.20 -12.23
C TYR A 83 20.44 5.19 -12.55
N SER A 84 20.09 6.32 -13.16
CA SER A 84 20.95 7.49 -13.23
C SER A 84 20.13 8.78 -13.17
N TYR A 85 20.73 9.84 -12.65
CA TYR A 85 20.18 11.18 -12.64
C TYR A 85 21.10 12.12 -13.43
N SER A 86 20.53 12.82 -14.41
CA SER A 86 21.22 13.87 -15.16
C SER A 86 20.88 15.22 -14.57
N ASN A 87 21.84 15.84 -13.89
CA ASN A 87 21.65 17.20 -13.35
C ASN A 87 21.43 18.23 -14.46
N LYS A 88 22.19 18.12 -15.56
CA LYS A 88 22.07 19.02 -16.73
C LYS A 88 20.67 18.99 -17.35
N GLN A 89 20.06 17.81 -17.44
CA GLN A 89 18.74 17.63 -18.05
C GLN A 89 17.61 17.61 -17.03
N ARG A 90 17.93 17.67 -15.73
CA ARG A 90 17.01 17.46 -14.60
C ARG A 90 16.11 16.25 -14.86
N ARG A 91 16.71 15.10 -15.10
CA ARG A 91 16.01 13.90 -15.58
C ARG A 91 16.53 12.63 -14.93
N ILE A 92 15.60 11.78 -14.52
CA ILE A 92 15.86 10.41 -14.07
C ILE A 92 15.76 9.49 -15.27
N TYR A 93 16.69 8.53 -15.34
CA TYR A 93 16.66 7.37 -16.22
C TYR A 93 16.74 6.13 -15.35
N ALA A 94 15.81 5.20 -15.51
CA ALA A 94 15.78 4.00 -14.68
C ALA A 94 15.10 2.83 -15.38
N ARG A 95 15.38 1.63 -14.88
CA ARG A 95 14.78 0.38 -15.34
C ARG A 95 14.40 -0.45 -14.12
N PRO A 96 13.13 -0.83 -13.95
CA PRO A 96 12.73 -1.70 -12.85
C PRO A 96 13.30 -3.11 -13.01
N SER A 97 13.46 -3.80 -11.88
CA SER A 97 13.61 -5.25 -11.89
C SER A 97 12.31 -5.92 -12.33
N ASN A 98 12.43 -7.08 -12.97
CA ASN A 98 11.31 -7.89 -13.43
C ASN A 98 11.16 -9.19 -12.62
N GLU A 99 11.89 -9.32 -11.51
CA GLU A 99 11.71 -10.43 -10.57
C GLU A 99 10.36 -10.29 -9.87
N GLY A 100 9.62 -11.39 -9.72
CA GLY A 100 8.24 -11.37 -9.20
C GLY A 100 8.07 -10.63 -7.87
N LYS A 101 8.96 -10.88 -6.90
CA LYS A 101 8.92 -10.19 -5.60
C LYS A 101 9.13 -8.67 -5.71
N HIS A 102 9.99 -8.25 -6.64
CA HIS A 102 10.26 -6.82 -6.88
C HIS A 102 9.10 -6.16 -7.60
N LEU A 103 8.49 -6.84 -8.57
CA LEU A 103 7.29 -6.37 -9.25
C LEU A 103 6.16 -6.16 -8.25
N ASN A 104 5.89 -7.13 -7.38
CA ASN A 104 4.85 -7.02 -6.35
C ASN A 104 5.03 -5.78 -5.48
N PHE A 105 6.27 -5.52 -5.01
CA PHE A 105 6.57 -4.30 -4.27
C PHE A 105 6.28 -3.05 -5.11
N LEU A 106 6.79 -2.97 -6.34
CA LEU A 106 6.69 -1.81 -7.22
C LEU A 106 5.27 -1.51 -7.72
N THR A 107 4.39 -2.50 -7.79
CA THR A 107 3.03 -2.36 -8.34
C THR A 107 1.94 -2.17 -7.28
N GLY A 108 2.27 -2.29 -5.98
CA GLY A 108 1.31 -2.07 -4.91
C GLY A 108 1.82 -2.40 -3.50
N GLY A 109 2.69 -3.40 -3.36
CA GLY A 109 3.08 -3.92 -2.05
C GLY A 109 3.84 -2.92 -1.17
N TRP A 110 4.47 -1.89 -1.73
CA TRP A 110 5.02 -0.80 -0.92
C TRP A 110 3.93 -0.03 -0.18
N PHE A 111 2.75 0.13 -0.78
CA PHE A 111 1.65 0.90 -0.19
C PHE A 111 0.97 0.12 0.94
N GLU A 112 0.77 -1.18 0.76
CA GLU A 112 0.34 -2.09 1.85
C GLU A 112 1.29 -1.98 3.05
N ARG A 113 2.61 -1.99 2.80
CA ARG A 113 3.63 -1.83 3.86
C ARG A 113 3.55 -0.47 4.55
N PHE A 114 3.32 0.61 3.80
CA PHE A 114 3.12 1.94 4.36
C PHE A 114 1.88 1.99 5.26
N VAL A 115 0.74 1.52 4.74
CA VAL A 115 -0.53 1.46 5.48
C VAL A 115 -0.39 0.62 6.74
N ARG A 116 0.28 -0.54 6.68
CA ARG A 116 0.60 -1.37 7.85
C ARG A 116 1.33 -0.59 8.93
N GLN A 117 2.34 0.20 8.55
CA GLN A 117 3.08 1.04 9.51
C GLN A 117 2.18 2.10 10.16
N ARG A 118 1.26 2.72 9.41
CA ARG A 118 0.29 3.68 9.96
C ARG A 118 -0.66 3.03 10.95
N VAL A 119 -1.20 1.86 10.62
CA VAL A 119 -2.05 1.05 11.49
C VAL A 119 -1.32 0.70 12.80
N GLN A 120 -0.11 0.13 12.69
CA GLN A 120 0.71 -0.24 13.85
C GLN A 120 1.05 0.96 14.73
N LEU A 121 1.38 2.10 14.13
CA LEU A 121 1.68 3.33 14.86
C LEU A 121 0.45 3.84 15.62
N SER A 122 -0.73 3.83 14.99
CA SER A 122 -1.99 4.22 15.63
C SER A 122 -2.33 3.33 16.82
N LEU A 123 -2.25 2.00 16.65
CA LEU A 123 -2.48 1.02 17.71
C LEU A 123 -1.50 1.20 18.89
N ARG A 124 -0.20 1.41 18.60
CA ARG A 124 0.84 1.64 19.62
C ARG A 124 0.61 2.93 20.39
N ARG A 125 0.31 4.04 19.71
CA ARG A 125 0.04 5.35 20.35
C ARG A 125 -1.12 5.28 21.34
N ARG A 126 -2.09 4.40 21.09
CA ARG A 126 -3.29 4.21 21.91
C ARG A 126 -3.16 3.10 22.95
N ASN A 127 -2.04 2.37 22.95
CA ASN A 127 -1.83 1.21 23.80
C ASN A 127 -2.97 0.17 23.70
N VAL A 128 -3.48 -0.04 22.49
CA VAL A 128 -4.57 -1.00 22.24
C VAL A 128 -3.97 -2.40 22.11
N ALA A 129 -4.41 -3.34 22.94
CA ALA A 129 -4.07 -4.75 22.76
C ALA A 129 -4.73 -5.28 21.47
N HIS A 130 -3.91 -5.89 20.61
CA HIS A 130 -4.35 -6.30 19.29
C HIS A 130 -3.56 -7.51 18.77
N ASP A 131 -4.20 -8.25 17.86
CA ASP A 131 -3.53 -9.09 16.87
C ASP A 131 -3.57 -8.36 15.53
N LEU A 132 -2.50 -8.47 14.74
CA LEU A 132 -2.43 -7.93 13.39
C LEU A 132 -1.81 -8.98 12.48
N GLU A 133 -2.56 -9.36 11.46
CA GLU A 133 -2.12 -10.28 10.40
C GLU A 133 -2.03 -9.52 9.07
N ALA A 134 -0.88 -9.62 8.41
CA ALA A 134 -0.67 -9.02 7.09
C ALA A 134 -0.77 -10.08 6.01
N ASN A 135 -1.51 -9.77 4.94
CA ASN A 135 -1.76 -10.66 3.80
C ASN A 135 -2.29 -12.07 4.20
N PRO A 136 -3.17 -12.24 5.21
CA PRO A 136 -3.74 -13.54 5.49
C PRO A 136 -4.69 -13.98 4.38
N HIS A 137 -4.82 -15.29 4.20
CA HIS A 137 -5.85 -15.88 3.35
C HIS A 137 -7.04 -16.37 4.16
N ILE A 138 -8.23 -15.97 3.77
CA ILE A 138 -9.49 -16.58 4.17
C ILE A 138 -9.77 -17.75 3.24
N LEU A 139 -9.93 -18.94 3.81
CA LEU A 139 -10.21 -20.17 3.09
C LEU A 139 -11.69 -20.53 3.27
N TYR A 140 -12.38 -20.63 2.14
CA TYR A 140 -13.78 -21.04 2.10
C TYR A 140 -13.91 -22.57 2.00
N PRO A 141 -15.02 -23.16 2.50
CA PRO A 141 -15.25 -24.61 2.41
C PRO A 141 -15.31 -25.14 0.97
N ASN A 142 -15.63 -24.30 0.00
CA ASN A 142 -15.66 -24.64 -1.43
C ASN A 142 -14.26 -24.60 -2.09
N GLY A 143 -13.21 -24.27 -1.33
CA GLY A 143 -11.83 -24.17 -1.83
C GLY A 143 -11.41 -22.75 -2.26
N ASP A 144 -12.35 -21.80 -2.31
CA ASP A 144 -12.04 -20.42 -2.65
C ASP A 144 -11.11 -19.80 -1.61
N ARG A 145 -10.24 -18.91 -2.09
CA ARG A 145 -9.29 -18.17 -1.27
C ARG A 145 -9.44 -16.70 -1.49
N PHE A 146 -9.37 -15.96 -0.40
CA PHE A 146 -9.39 -14.51 -0.41
C PHE A 146 -8.20 -13.98 0.38
N GLU A 147 -7.37 -13.14 -0.24
CA GLU A 147 -6.29 -12.44 0.45
C GLU A 147 -6.80 -11.09 0.95
N VAL A 148 -6.58 -10.81 2.23
CA VAL A 148 -6.85 -9.50 2.85
C VAL A 148 -5.52 -8.80 3.06
N ASP A 149 -5.38 -7.52 2.73
CA ASP A 149 -4.09 -6.84 2.90
C ASP A 149 -3.70 -6.73 4.39
N LEU A 150 -4.61 -6.29 5.26
CA LEU A 150 -4.43 -6.38 6.72
C LEU A 150 -5.72 -6.76 7.44
N LEU A 151 -5.59 -7.65 8.43
CA LEU A 151 -6.65 -7.96 9.37
C LEU A 151 -6.18 -7.65 10.79
N VAL A 152 -6.87 -6.72 11.46
CA VAL A 152 -6.60 -6.36 12.85
C VAL A 152 -7.75 -6.86 13.71
N ARG A 153 -7.41 -7.47 14.84
CA ARG A 153 -8.37 -7.88 15.87
C ARG A 153 -8.02 -7.19 17.17
N THR A 154 -8.96 -6.45 17.74
CA THR A 154 -8.87 -5.95 19.12
C THR A 154 -9.81 -6.76 20.01
N ALA A 155 -9.89 -6.43 21.30
CA ALA A 155 -10.80 -7.12 22.22
C ALA A 155 -12.27 -7.10 21.75
N ASN A 156 -12.69 -6.01 21.10
CA ASN A 156 -14.11 -5.77 20.80
C ASN A 156 -14.41 -5.58 19.30
N ARG A 157 -13.40 -5.58 18.42
CA ARG A 157 -13.58 -5.23 17.00
C ARG A 157 -12.63 -6.00 16.09
N PHE A 158 -13.06 -6.11 14.83
CA PHE A 158 -12.18 -6.41 13.71
C PHE A 158 -12.01 -5.14 12.89
N LEU A 159 -10.88 -5.01 12.21
CA LEU A 159 -10.66 -4.02 11.16
C LEU A 159 -10.04 -4.75 9.99
N LEU A 160 -10.76 -4.75 8.87
CA LEU A 160 -10.25 -5.23 7.59
C LEU A 160 -9.72 -4.01 6.84
N VAL A 161 -8.45 -4.03 6.44
CA VAL A 161 -7.84 -2.95 5.67
C VAL A 161 -7.47 -3.46 4.29
N GLU A 162 -7.85 -2.69 3.27
CA GLU A 162 -7.53 -2.93 1.87
C GLU A 162 -6.81 -1.73 1.27
N CYS A 163 -5.75 -1.99 0.53
CA CYS A 163 -4.89 -1.00 -0.08
C CYS A 163 -5.01 -1.11 -1.59
N LYS A 164 -5.17 0.03 -2.28
CA LYS A 164 -5.18 0.07 -3.74
C LYS A 164 -4.37 1.25 -4.24
N THR A 165 -3.56 1.00 -5.27
CA THR A 165 -2.73 2.01 -5.95
C THR A 165 -3.17 2.26 -7.40
N GLY A 166 -4.37 1.80 -7.78
CA GLY A 166 -4.95 1.84 -9.11
C GLY A 166 -6.43 1.45 -9.03
N GLU A 167 -6.98 0.88 -10.10
CA GLU A 167 -8.38 0.45 -10.20
C GLU A 167 -8.83 -0.37 -8.97
N PHE A 168 -10.00 -0.03 -8.42
CA PHE A 168 -10.53 -0.62 -7.20
C PHE A 168 -12.00 -1.03 -7.30
N ASP A 169 -12.76 -0.52 -8.27
CA ASP A 169 -14.21 -0.71 -8.36
C ASP A 169 -14.63 -2.18 -8.41
N GLU A 170 -13.97 -3.00 -9.23
CA GLU A 170 -14.27 -4.43 -9.36
C GLU A 170 -14.06 -5.22 -8.06
N ALA A 171 -13.25 -4.69 -7.14
CA ALA A 171 -12.95 -5.35 -5.86
C ALA A 171 -13.98 -5.02 -4.77
N LEU A 172 -14.72 -3.90 -4.85
CA LEU A 172 -15.58 -3.42 -3.77
C LEU A 172 -16.71 -4.41 -3.45
N ASP A 173 -17.41 -4.90 -4.47
CA ASP A 173 -18.47 -5.92 -4.33
C ASP A 173 -17.95 -7.20 -3.66
N ARG A 174 -16.73 -7.60 -4.02
CA ARG A 174 -16.09 -8.81 -3.46
C ARG A 174 -15.87 -8.64 -1.96
N HIS A 175 -15.34 -7.50 -1.52
CA HIS A 175 -15.07 -7.24 -0.12
C HIS A 175 -16.33 -7.00 0.71
N GLN A 176 -17.41 -6.50 0.11
CA GLN A 176 -18.69 -6.41 0.79
C GLN A 176 -19.21 -7.80 1.18
N ARG A 177 -19.06 -8.79 0.28
CA ARG A 177 -19.41 -10.19 0.57
C ARG A 177 -18.54 -10.76 1.68
N ILE A 178 -17.23 -10.54 1.62
CA ILE A 178 -16.29 -11.08 2.63
C ILE A 178 -16.51 -10.47 4.00
N ALA A 179 -16.73 -9.16 4.08
CA ALA A 179 -17.08 -8.49 5.33
C ALA A 179 -18.38 -9.08 5.90
N SER A 180 -19.37 -9.35 5.05
CA SER A 180 -20.61 -10.02 5.47
C SER A 180 -20.36 -11.45 6.00
N ASP A 181 -19.58 -12.25 5.29
CA ASP A 181 -19.24 -13.63 5.66
C ASP A 181 -18.48 -13.69 7.00
N LEU A 182 -17.57 -12.74 7.23
CA LEU A 182 -16.82 -12.58 8.47
C LEU A 182 -17.60 -11.85 9.57
N ARG A 183 -18.81 -11.34 9.27
CA ARG A 183 -19.62 -10.50 10.16
C ARG A 183 -18.89 -9.24 10.65
N ILE A 184 -18.05 -8.68 9.78
CA ILE A 184 -17.39 -7.39 9.99
C ILE A 184 -18.34 -6.29 9.50
N PRO A 185 -18.76 -5.34 10.35
CA PRO A 185 -19.54 -4.19 9.95
C PRO A 185 -18.85 -3.41 8.82
N ALA A 186 -19.61 -2.87 7.86
CA ALA A 186 -19.05 -2.12 6.72
C ALA A 186 -18.10 -0.98 7.17
N LYS A 187 -18.44 -0.25 8.23
CA LYS A 187 -17.59 0.81 8.82
C LYS A 187 -16.25 0.32 9.38
N GLN A 188 -16.11 -0.99 9.62
CA GLN A 188 -14.88 -1.67 10.04
C GLN A 188 -14.08 -2.26 8.84
N VAL A 189 -14.49 -1.90 7.62
CA VAL A 189 -13.71 -2.11 6.40
C VAL A 189 -13.11 -0.76 6.01
N LEU A 190 -11.78 -0.67 6.05
CA LEU A 190 -11.02 0.52 5.68
C LEU A 190 -10.35 0.30 4.32
N TYR A 191 -10.82 1.02 3.32
CA TYR A 191 -10.16 1.12 2.01
C TYR A 191 -9.22 2.31 2.00
N VAL A 192 -7.93 2.05 1.81
CA VAL A 192 -6.93 3.09 1.59
C VAL A 192 -6.61 3.13 0.11
N LEU A 193 -7.00 4.23 -0.54
CA LEU A 193 -6.85 4.46 -1.97
C LEU A 193 -5.79 5.53 -2.22
N LEU A 194 -4.68 5.15 -2.81
CA LEU A 194 -3.55 6.04 -3.03
C LEU A 194 -3.89 7.15 -4.03
N GLY A 195 -3.67 8.41 -3.63
CA GLY A 195 -3.82 9.58 -4.51
C GLY A 195 -5.25 9.94 -4.90
N ILE A 196 -6.26 9.29 -4.30
CA ILE A 196 -7.66 9.63 -4.55
C ILE A 196 -8.06 10.87 -3.72
N PRO A 197 -8.64 11.91 -4.33
CA PRO A 197 -9.06 13.12 -3.61
C PRO A 197 -10.17 12.84 -2.58
N GLU A 198 -10.15 13.57 -1.46
CA GLU A 198 -11.10 13.43 -0.35
C GLU A 198 -12.59 13.51 -0.76
N PRO A 199 -13.02 14.44 -1.64
CA PRO A 199 -14.42 14.47 -2.06
C PRO A 199 -14.89 13.17 -2.73
N VAL A 200 -14.00 12.48 -3.44
CA VAL A 200 -14.30 11.17 -4.06
C VAL A 200 -14.40 10.08 -3.00
N LEU A 201 -13.56 10.13 -1.96
CA LEU A 201 -13.61 9.19 -0.84
C LEU A 201 -14.92 9.33 -0.05
N ASP A 202 -15.43 10.56 0.11
CA ASP A 202 -16.70 10.83 0.78
C ASP A 202 -17.89 10.25 0.00
N GLU A 203 -17.91 10.44 -1.33
CA GLU A 203 -18.91 9.84 -2.22
C GLU A 203 -18.90 8.31 -2.13
N LEU A 204 -17.71 7.70 -2.18
CA LEU A 204 -17.54 6.25 -2.03
C LEU A 204 -18.01 5.75 -0.65
N SER A 205 -17.71 6.49 0.42
CA SER A 205 -18.16 6.16 1.77
C SER A 205 -19.69 6.19 1.87
N GLY A 206 -20.34 7.17 1.24
CA GLY A 206 -21.81 7.26 1.17
C GLY A 206 -22.44 6.12 0.37
N GLN A 207 -21.80 5.70 -0.71
CA GLN A 207 -22.29 4.63 -1.58
C GLN A 207 -22.13 3.23 -0.97
N TRP A 208 -20.97 2.94 -0.39
CA TRP A 208 -20.61 1.58 0.03
C TRP A 208 -20.74 1.34 1.54
N GLY A 209 -20.78 2.42 2.34
CA GLY A 209 -20.81 2.32 3.80
C GLY A 209 -19.49 1.84 4.43
N PHE A 210 -18.45 1.62 3.62
CA PHE A 210 -17.08 1.42 4.09
C PHE A 210 -16.46 2.73 4.54
N THR A 211 -15.35 2.62 5.27
CA THR A 211 -14.48 3.76 5.57
C THR A 211 -13.45 3.88 4.44
N PHE A 212 -13.34 5.05 3.83
CA PHE A 212 -12.33 5.31 2.81
C PHE A 212 -11.30 6.33 3.29
N ALA A 213 -10.05 6.11 2.92
CA ALA A 213 -8.92 6.99 3.22
C ALA A 213 -7.98 7.07 2.02
N ASN A 214 -7.10 8.06 2.01
CA ASN A 214 -5.91 8.09 1.17
C ASN A 214 -4.66 8.18 2.06
N GLU A 215 -3.49 8.36 1.44
CA GLU A 215 -2.22 8.47 2.15
C GLU A 215 -2.12 9.68 3.10
N LYS A 216 -2.99 10.69 2.93
CA LYS A 216 -3.03 11.90 3.75
C LYS A 216 -4.03 11.77 4.90
N THR A 217 -5.18 11.13 4.67
CA THR A 217 -6.29 11.04 5.64
C THR A 217 -6.31 9.75 6.45
N ILE A 218 -5.44 8.77 6.12
CA ILE A 218 -5.40 7.47 6.81
C ILE A 218 -5.27 7.60 8.33
N ASP A 219 -4.46 8.55 8.82
CA ASP A 219 -4.27 8.69 10.26
C ASP A 219 -5.58 9.12 10.96
N GLU A 220 -6.29 10.10 10.40
CA GLU A 220 -7.59 10.56 10.90
C GLU A 220 -8.64 9.44 10.85
N GLN A 221 -8.69 8.69 9.75
CA GLN A 221 -9.65 7.59 9.61
C GLN A 221 -9.35 6.44 10.58
N LEU A 222 -8.06 6.10 10.77
CA LEU A 222 -7.65 5.16 11.81
C LEU A 222 -8.03 5.65 13.19
N GLU A 223 -7.99 6.96 13.41
CA GLU A 223 -8.40 7.52 14.69
C GLU A 223 -9.87 7.26 14.98
N ALA A 224 -10.73 7.39 13.97
CA ALA A 224 -12.17 7.15 14.07
C ALA A 224 -12.54 5.66 14.22
N VAL A 225 -11.89 4.76 13.46
CA VAL A 225 -12.33 3.34 13.39
C VAL A 225 -11.77 2.46 14.50
N LEU A 226 -10.59 2.79 15.05
CA LEU A 226 -9.92 2.01 16.10
C LEU A 226 -10.35 2.37 17.54
N VAL A 227 -11.28 3.33 17.73
CA VAL A 227 -11.92 3.68 19.02
C VAL A 227 -13.26 2.99 19.15
#